data_AF-A0ABD1UE33-F1
#
_entry.id   AF-A0ABD1UE33-F1
#
_cell.length_a   1.000
_cell.length_b   1.000
_cell.length_c   1.000
_cell.angle_alpha   90.00
_cell.angle_beta   90.00
_cell.angle_gamma   90.00
#
_symmetry.space_group_name_H-M   'P 1'
#
loop_
_entity.id
_entity.type
_entity.pdbx_description
1 polymer ?
#
loop_
_entity_poly.entity_id
_entity_poly.type
_entity_poly.pdbx_seq_one_letter_code
_entity_poly.pdbx_strand_id
1 'polypeptide(L)'
;MQGVVGVRNSFLDTRPDFHSFSTIFFGFFGQKYPEEKYHELGIFALQAYDAVWTVGLAMNEGGNNKGMQLLESILKTDFEGLSGNIQFTKRKLESATQFQIINIIGKSYRELGF
;
A
#
# COMPACT_ATOMS: atom_id res chain seq x y z
N MET A 1 -11.90 4.61 -30.48
CA MET A 1 -11.80 4.44 -29.01
C MET A 1 -12.78 5.39 -28.35
N GLN A 2 -13.51 4.93 -27.33
CA GLN A 2 -14.29 5.80 -26.43
C GLN A 2 -13.58 5.81 -25.07
N GLY A 3 -13.48 6.99 -24.45
CA GLY A 3 -12.85 7.16 -23.14
C GLY A 3 -11.49 7.89 -23.17
N VAL A 4 -10.85 7.91 -22.01
CA VAL A 4 -9.51 8.48 -21.79
C VAL A 4 -8.60 7.39 -21.24
N VAL A 5 -7.40 7.26 -21.81
CA VAL A 5 -6.39 6.33 -21.30
C VAL A 5 -5.67 6.96 -20.11
N GLY A 6 -5.58 6.21 -19.02
CA GLY A 6 -4.88 6.60 -17.80
C GLY A 6 -4.01 5.49 -17.26
N VAL A 7 -3.32 5.80 -16.17
CA VAL A 7 -2.47 4.86 -15.43
C VAL A 7 -2.87 4.92 -13.96
N ARG A 8 -2.93 3.76 -13.30
CA ARG A 8 -3.15 3.67 -11.85
C ARG A 8 -2.18 2.71 -11.19
N ASN A 9 -1.99 2.84 -9.89
CA ASN A 9 -1.23 1.85 -9.12
C ASN A 9 -1.97 0.51 -9.11
N SER A 10 -1.24 -0.56 -9.40
CA SER A 10 -1.66 -1.93 -9.12
C SER A 10 -1.39 -2.24 -7.66
N PHE A 11 -2.36 -2.84 -6.99
CA PHE A 11 -2.19 -3.47 -5.68
C PHE A 11 -3.19 -4.61 -5.56
N LEU A 12 -2.93 -5.53 -4.64
CA LEU A 12 -3.67 -6.79 -4.51
C LEU A 12 -4.98 -6.60 -3.73
N ASP A 13 -5.92 -5.89 -4.35
CA ASP A 13 -7.21 -5.53 -3.77
C ASP A 13 -8.16 -6.72 -3.55
N THR A 14 -7.86 -7.89 -4.12
CA THR A 14 -8.64 -9.13 -3.95
C THR A 14 -8.22 -9.97 -2.74
N ARG A 15 -7.15 -9.60 -2.02
CA ARG A 15 -6.69 -10.41 -0.88
C ARG A 15 -7.61 -10.24 0.34
N PRO A 16 -7.82 -11.29 1.15
CA PRO A 16 -8.67 -11.19 2.36
C PRO A 16 -8.19 -10.18 3.41
N ASP A 17 -6.88 -10.02 3.56
CA ASP A 17 -6.28 -9.06 4.48
C ASP A 17 -6.43 -7.61 4.00
N PHE A 18 -6.40 -7.37 2.68
CA PHE A 18 -6.79 -6.09 2.11
C PHE A 18 -8.25 -5.73 2.45
N HIS A 19 -9.20 -6.66 2.28
CA HIS A 19 -10.61 -6.42 2.62
C HIS A 19 -10.82 -6.17 4.12
N SER A 20 -10.07 -6.87 4.96
CA SER A 20 -10.10 -6.68 6.41
C SER A 20 -9.61 -5.27 6.78
N PHE A 21 -8.47 -4.86 6.21
CA PHE A 21 -7.93 -3.51 6.39
C PHE A 21 -8.88 -2.44 5.83
N SER A 22 -9.41 -2.60 4.62
CA SER A 22 -10.28 -1.60 3.99
C SER A 22 -11.55 -1.37 4.80
N THR A 23 -12.13 -2.43 5.36
CA THR A 23 -13.33 -2.34 6.22
C THR A 23 -13.05 -1.49 7.45
N ILE A 24 -11.93 -1.76 8.13
CA ILE A 24 -11.51 -1.00 9.32
C ILE A 24 -11.18 0.45 8.94
N PHE A 25 -10.42 0.64 7.86
CA PHE A 25 -10.01 1.95 7.39
C PHE A 25 -11.22 2.83 7.07
N PHE A 26 -12.17 2.36 6.26
CA PHE A 26 -13.36 3.16 5.92
C PHE A 26 -14.25 3.44 7.12
N GLY A 27 -14.37 2.47 8.05
CA GLY A 27 -15.12 2.66 9.29
C GLY A 27 -14.57 3.81 10.14
N PHE A 28 -13.25 3.88 10.33
CA PHE A 28 -12.62 4.95 11.11
C PHE A 28 -12.44 6.25 10.33
N PHE A 29 -12.01 6.16 9.06
CA PHE A 29 -11.68 7.31 8.23
C PHE A 29 -12.92 8.16 7.97
N GLY A 30 -14.04 7.55 7.58
CA GLY A 30 -15.29 8.29 7.33
C GLY A 30 -15.88 8.94 8.59
N GLN A 31 -15.69 8.31 9.76
CA GLN A 31 -16.10 8.93 11.04
C GLN A 31 -15.22 10.12 11.41
N LYS A 32 -13.91 10.03 11.13
CA LYS A 32 -12.94 11.04 11.52
C LYS A 32 -12.89 12.23 10.56
N TYR A 33 -13.18 11.99 9.27
CA TYR A 33 -13.13 12.98 8.19
C TYR A 33 -14.47 13.00 7.43
N PRO A 34 -15.59 13.37 8.09
CA PRO A 34 -16.92 13.35 7.48
C PRO A 34 -17.08 14.34 6.32
N GLU A 35 -16.22 15.35 6.22
CA GLU A 35 -16.16 16.32 5.12
C GLU A 35 -15.57 15.73 3.83
N GLU A 36 -14.83 14.63 3.93
CA GLU A 36 -14.15 14.05 2.77
C GLU A 36 -15.16 13.39 1.84
N LYS A 37 -15.20 13.86 0.59
CA LYS A 37 -16.20 13.40 -0.37
C LYS A 37 -15.86 12.02 -0.95
N TYR A 38 -14.57 11.72 -1.03
CA TYR A 38 -14.05 10.50 -1.63
C TYR A 38 -13.33 9.67 -0.58
N HIS A 39 -13.99 8.60 -0.17
CA HIS A 39 -13.43 7.63 0.76
C HIS A 39 -12.70 6.52 -0.01
N GLU A 40 -11.98 6.83 -1.09
CA GLU A 40 -11.27 5.79 -1.83
C GLU A 40 -9.92 5.49 -1.19
N LEU A 41 -9.61 4.20 -1.05
CA LEU A 41 -8.34 3.76 -0.50
C LEU A 41 -7.24 3.95 -1.56
N GLY A 42 -6.44 5.00 -1.40
CA GLY A 42 -5.32 5.28 -2.29
C GLY A 42 -4.06 4.49 -1.93
N ILE A 43 -3.13 4.38 -2.89
CA ILE A 43 -1.83 3.71 -2.69
C ILE A 43 -1.05 4.25 -1.47
N PHE A 44 -1.13 5.56 -1.19
CA PHE A 44 -0.42 6.15 -0.07
C PHE A 44 -0.93 5.67 1.29
N ALA A 45 -2.23 5.38 1.41
CA ALA A 45 -2.79 4.81 2.64
C ALA A 45 -2.25 3.39 2.88
N LEU A 46 -2.15 2.61 1.81
CA LEU A 46 -1.56 1.26 1.83
C LEU A 46 -0.07 1.31 2.19
N GLN A 47 0.69 2.22 1.57
CA GLN A 47 2.12 2.40 1.88
C GLN A 47 2.35 2.86 3.32
N ALA A 48 1.48 3.72 3.86
CA ALA A 48 1.57 4.14 5.25
C ALA A 48 1.30 2.97 6.21
N TYR A 49 0.32 2.12 5.91
CA TYR A 49 0.04 0.91 6.67
C TYR A 49 1.25 -0.04 6.66
N ASP A 50 1.77 -0.37 5.48
CA ASP A 50 2.91 -1.26 5.33
C ASP A 50 4.19 -0.69 5.99
N ALA A 51 4.39 0.63 5.96
CA ALA A 51 5.51 1.28 6.64
C ALA A 51 5.44 1.10 8.16
N VAL A 52 4.27 1.26 8.77
CA VAL A 52 4.09 1.02 10.21
C VAL A 52 4.27 -0.45 10.54
N TRP A 53 3.73 -1.35 9.70
CA TRP A 53 3.90 -2.79 9.86
C TRP A 53 5.38 -3.21 9.82
N THR A 54 6.13 -2.66 8.86
CA THR A 54 7.58 -2.87 8.70
C THR A 54 8.34 -2.49 9.98
N VAL A 55 8.04 -1.32 10.55
CA VAL A 55 8.66 -0.88 11.81
C VAL A 55 8.27 -1.82 12.96
N GLY A 56 7.00 -2.23 13.05
CA GLY A 56 6.53 -3.16 14.07
C GLY A 56 7.22 -4.54 14.00
N LEU A 57 7.38 -5.10 12.80
CA LEU A 57 8.14 -6.32 12.57
C LEU A 57 9.60 -6.17 13.02
N ALA A 58 10.25 -5.07 12.61
CA ALA A 58 11.64 -4.80 12.96
C ALA A 58 11.85 -4.65 14.48
N MET A 59 10.88 -4.07 15.20
CA MET A 59 10.93 -3.98 16.67
C MET A 59 10.75 -5.34 17.36
N ASN A 60 9.97 -6.25 16.76
CA ASN A 60 9.74 -7.59 17.29
C ASN A 60 10.93 -8.56 17.11
N GLU A 61 11.85 -8.29 16.17
CA GLU A 61 13.05 -9.11 15.95
C GLU A 61 14.12 -9.01 17.07
N GLY A 62 13.85 -8.30 18.17
CA GLY A 62 14.68 -8.34 19.37
C GLY A 62 15.91 -7.43 19.34
N GLY A 63 15.92 -6.42 18.47
CA GLY A 63 16.90 -5.34 18.52
C GLY A 63 16.74 -4.56 19.83
N ASN A 64 17.77 -4.57 20.68
CA ASN A 64 17.90 -3.55 21.72
C ASN A 64 17.71 -2.18 21.03
N ASN A 65 16.98 -1.24 21.63
CA ASN A 65 16.55 0.07 21.06
C ASN A 65 17.71 1.04 20.68
N LYS A 66 18.83 0.53 20.16
CA LYS A 66 19.92 1.24 19.53
C LYS A 66 19.52 1.45 18.06
N GLY A 67 19.41 2.70 17.62
CA GLY A 67 18.88 3.06 16.30
C GLY A 67 19.51 2.31 15.12
N MET A 68 20.78 1.90 15.20
CA MET A 68 21.44 1.13 14.14
C MET A 68 20.93 -0.31 14.02
N GLN A 69 20.60 -0.96 15.14
CA GLN A 69 20.02 -2.32 15.14
C GLN A 69 18.61 -2.30 14.57
N LEU A 70 17.80 -1.29 14.93
CA LEU A 70 16.47 -1.12 14.36
C LEU A 70 16.52 -0.89 12.85
N LEU A 71 17.45 -0.04 12.37
CA LEU A 71 17.63 0.16 10.93
C LEU A 71 18.03 -1.13 10.22
N GLU A 72 18.94 -1.93 10.80
CA GLU A 72 19.31 -3.23 10.24
C GLU A 72 18.13 -4.20 10.17
N SER A 73 17.27 -4.25 11.19
CA SER A 73 16.06 -5.06 11.18
C SER A 73 15.04 -4.57 10.14
N ILE A 74 14.81 -3.25 10.02
CA ILE A 74 13.96 -2.69 8.96
C ILE A 74 14.46 -3.11 7.58
N LEU A 75 15.76 -2.99 7.34
CA LEU A 75 16.36 -3.32 6.05
C LEU A 75 16.37 -4.83 5.73
N LYS A 76 16.16 -5.69 6.72
CA LYS A 76 16.04 -7.15 6.56
C LYS A 76 14.60 -7.62 6.34
N THR A 77 13.61 -6.74 6.50
CA THR A 77 12.21 -7.11 6.27
C THR A 77 11.99 -7.56 4.83
N ASP A 78 11.24 -8.64 4.70
CA ASP A 78 10.86 -9.26 3.44
C ASP A 78 9.47 -9.88 3.62
N PHE A 79 8.44 -9.19 3.13
CA PHE A 79 7.05 -9.67 3.19
C PHE A 79 6.17 -9.04 2.11
N GLU A 80 5.02 -9.67 1.84
CA GLU A 80 4.03 -9.17 0.88
C GLU A 80 3.00 -8.27 1.58
N GLY A 81 3.21 -6.95 1.52
CA GLY A 81 2.32 -5.93 2.08
C GLY A 81 1.11 -5.63 1.21
N LEU A 82 0.22 -4.75 1.68
CA LEU A 82 -1.01 -4.38 0.96
C LEU A 82 -0.72 -3.50 -0.27
N SER A 83 0.39 -2.76 -0.26
CA SER A 83 0.88 -1.96 -1.39
C SER A 83 1.85 -2.72 -2.30
N GLY A 84 2.14 -3.99 -2.00
CA GLY A 84 3.07 -4.85 -2.75
C GLY A 84 4.19 -5.40 -1.86
N ASN A 85 5.19 -6.03 -2.50
CA ASN A 85 6.33 -6.61 -1.81
C ASN A 85 7.16 -5.53 -1.10
N ILE A 86 7.42 -5.75 0.19
CA ILE A 86 8.27 -4.90 1.01
C ILE A 86 9.61 -5.59 1.16
N GLN A 87 10.59 -5.12 0.39
CA GLN A 87 11.97 -5.60 0.43
C GLN A 87 12.92 -4.42 0.23
N PHE A 88 14.08 -4.43 0.89
CA PHE A 88 15.03 -3.33 0.80
C PHE A 88 16.35 -3.75 0.16
N THR A 89 16.71 -3.10 -0.95
CA THR A 89 18.01 -3.28 -1.62
C THR A 89 18.76 -1.96 -1.66
N LYS A 90 20.05 -1.98 -1.27
CA LYS A 90 20.90 -0.77 -1.20
C LYS A 90 20.24 0.36 -0.38
N ARG A 91 19.55 0.00 0.71
CA ARG A 91 18.82 0.91 1.62
C ARG A 91 17.65 1.67 0.97
N LYS A 92 17.09 1.12 -0.11
CA LYS A 92 15.89 1.65 -0.75
C LYS A 92 14.86 0.53 -0.83
N LEU A 93 13.59 0.89 -0.67
CA LEU A 93 12.50 -0.03 -0.97
C LEU A 93 12.64 -0.46 -2.44
N GLU A 94 12.64 -1.76 -2.69
CA GLU A 94 12.58 -2.28 -4.04
C GLU A 94 11.28 -1.80 -4.70
N SER A 95 11.35 -1.50 -6.00
CA SER A 95 10.20 -0.94 -6.70
C SER A 95 9.10 -2.00 -6.86
N ALA A 96 8.20 -2.07 -5.89
CA ALA A 96 7.01 -2.91 -5.95
C ALA A 96 5.89 -2.29 -6.80
N THR A 97 6.01 -1.01 -7.18
CA THR A 97 4.94 -0.29 -7.87
C THR A 97 4.80 -0.78 -9.31
N GLN A 98 3.90 -1.72 -9.52
CA GLN A 98 3.39 -2.07 -10.83
C GLN A 98 2.25 -1.09 -11.18
N PHE A 99 2.27 -0.58 -12.40
CA PHE A 99 1.19 0.27 -12.89
C PHE A 99 0.23 -0.55 -13.74
N GLN A 100 -1.03 -0.14 -13.76
CA GLN A 100 -2.06 -0.67 -14.66
C GLN A 100 -2.45 0.40 -15.66
N ILE A 101 -2.45 0.03 -16.94
CA ILE A 101 -3.02 0.83 -18.02
C ILE A 101 -4.52 0.61 -18.00
N ILE A 102 -5.28 1.70 -17.88
CA ILE A 102 -6.74 1.66 -17.81
C ILE A 102 -7.36 2.54 -18.88
N ASN A 103 -8.50 2.12 -19.42
CA ASN A 103 -9.39 2.99 -20.20
C ASN A 103 -10.56 3.44 -19.32
N ILE A 104 -10.69 4.74 -19.12
CA ILE A 104 -11.74 5.35 -18.31
C ILE A 104 -12.92 5.71 -19.22
N ILE A 105 -14.10 5.17 -18.94
CA ILE A 105 -15.33 5.39 -19.70
C ILE A 105 -16.44 5.81 -18.73
N GLY A 106 -16.81 7.10 -18.74
CA GLY A 106 -17.79 7.64 -17.80
C GLY A 106 -17.29 7.57 -16.35
N LYS A 107 -17.98 6.80 -15.50
CA LYS A 107 -17.64 6.61 -14.07
C LYS A 107 -16.96 5.28 -13.77
N SER A 108 -16.63 4.49 -14.80
CA SER A 108 -15.95 3.20 -14.64
C SER A 108 -14.66 3.18 -15.45
N TYR A 109 -13.84 2.18 -15.19
CA TYR A 109 -12.62 1.91 -15.93
C TYR A 109 -12.57 0.45 -16.34
N ARG A 110 -11.82 0.17 -17.40
CA ARG A 110 -11.46 -1.17 -17.85
C ARG A 110 -9.95 -1.30 -17.87
N GLU A 111 -9.43 -2.37 -17.29
CA GLU A 111 -8.02 -2.74 -17.42
C GLU A 111 -7.67 -3.09 -18.86
N LEU A 112 -6.57 -2.52 -19.35
CA LEU A 112 -5.98 -2.81 -20.66
C LEU A 112 -4.68 -3.60 -20.55
N GLY A 113 -3.99 -3.52 -19.41
CA GLY A 113 -2.73 -4.20 -19.16
C GLY A 113 -1.92 -3.55 -18.04
N PHE A 114 -0.62 -3.86 -17.99
CA PHE A 114 0.35 -3.35 -17.03
C PHE A 114 1.55 -2.72 -17.74
#